data_AF-A0A938GE09-F1
#
_entry.id   AF-A0A938GE09-F1
#
_cell.length_a   1.000
_cell.length_b   1.000
_cell.length_c   1.000
_cell.angle_alpha   90.00
_cell.angle_beta   90.00
_cell.angle_gamma   90.00
#
_symmetry.space_group_name_H-M   'P 1'
#
loop_
_entity.id
_entity.type
_entity.pdbx_description
1 polymer ?
#
loop_
_entity_poly.entity_id
_entity_poly.type
_entity_poly.pdbx_seq_one_letter_code
_entity_poly.pdbx_strand_id
1 'polypeptide(L)'
;MSTSTLDSRLSIHLYQPTLEGVSTQFALVRFALQKLSKARIKKFYHARVDAMEAGLAAYLRRLDPETMPGGHEFAKVKDGADAVLRHSRKDASKQSRPSDARFKKELSEDRLNQSELLLLVAHFESFLKEIHRTFLLADPVRVFGKSEKEVKLNEIFPSDAHPAPPFDKFLNETVIREIKKLDSQRIEQKADYFQKHFGVVFGTDDDMKDLKSLLEMRNQISHEIYKRPAESLEQISDQHIVSEQMLGKARWLFYEVPRRCIEVGARDYPAHFRSINVTGA
;
A
#
# COMPACT_ATOMS: atom_id res chain seq x y z
N MET A 1 4.93 41.08 12.09
CA MET A 1 5.66 39.85 12.48
C MET A 1 5.30 38.77 11.48
N SER A 2 6.30 38.26 10.76
CA SER A 2 6.12 37.52 9.51
C SER A 2 5.46 36.16 9.74
N THR A 3 4.44 35.91 8.93
CA THR A 3 3.80 34.62 8.76
C THR A 3 4.83 33.60 8.27
N SER A 4 5.00 32.51 9.02
CA SER A 4 5.63 31.29 8.54
C SER A 4 4.85 30.78 7.33
N THR A 5 5.29 31.14 6.13
CA THR A 5 4.84 30.50 4.89
C THR A 5 5.32 29.05 4.93
N LEU A 6 4.43 28.11 5.21
CA LEU A 6 4.70 26.69 5.04
C LEU A 6 5.17 26.48 3.59
N ASP A 7 6.41 26.01 3.42
CA ASP A 7 6.97 25.64 2.13
C ASP A 7 6.14 24.47 1.56
N SER A 8 5.32 24.76 0.55
CA SER A 8 4.38 23.81 -0.06
C SER A 8 5.01 22.94 -1.14
N ARG A 9 6.32 23.05 -1.37
CA ARG A 9 7.03 22.30 -2.42
C ARG A 9 7.14 20.83 -2.07
N LEU A 10 6.95 19.97 -3.06
CA LEU A 10 7.10 18.53 -2.90
C LEU A 10 8.56 18.18 -2.62
N SER A 11 8.79 17.37 -1.58
CA SER A 11 10.13 16.98 -1.14
C SER A 11 10.18 15.50 -0.81
N ILE A 12 11.33 14.88 -1.09
CA ILE A 12 11.60 13.50 -0.70
C ILE A 12 11.61 13.33 0.83
N HIS A 13 11.91 14.39 1.59
CA HIS A 13 11.96 14.36 3.06
C HIS A 13 10.60 14.10 3.72
N LEU A 14 9.49 14.34 3.01
CA LEU A 14 8.16 14.00 3.52
C LEU A 14 7.84 12.50 3.36
N TYR A 15 8.48 11.86 2.39
CA TYR A 15 8.21 10.47 2.01
C TYR A 15 9.17 9.48 2.67
N GLN A 16 10.46 9.83 2.76
CA GLN A 16 11.50 8.97 3.34
C GLN A 16 11.13 8.45 4.76
N PRO A 17 10.68 9.29 5.71
CA PRO A 17 10.30 8.81 7.04
C PRO A 17 9.14 7.82 7.02
N THR A 18 8.28 7.89 6.01
CA THR A 18 7.16 6.95 5.85
C THR A 18 7.69 5.56 5.47
N LEU A 19 8.60 5.48 4.50
CA LEU A 19 9.23 4.20 4.13
C LEU A 19 10.06 3.62 5.28
N GLU A 20 10.88 4.45 5.92
CA GLU A 20 11.68 4.04 7.08
C GLU A 20 10.80 3.59 8.24
N GLY A 21 9.69 4.28 8.47
CA GLY A 21 8.69 3.93 9.47
C GLY A 21 8.09 2.54 9.23
N VAL A 22 7.69 2.24 8.00
CA VAL A 22 7.20 0.90 7.63
C VAL A 22 8.27 -0.15 7.89
N SER A 23 9.47 0.02 7.33
CA SER A 23 10.55 -0.97 7.52
C SER A 23 10.92 -1.16 8.99
N THR A 24 10.93 -0.08 9.77
CA THR A 24 11.20 -0.13 11.22
C THR A 24 10.12 -0.89 11.97
N GLN A 25 8.83 -0.64 11.67
CA GLN A 25 7.74 -1.36 12.31
C GLN A 25 7.83 -2.87 12.06
N PHE A 26 8.09 -3.29 10.82
CA PHE A 26 8.26 -4.71 10.51
C PHE A 26 9.53 -5.30 11.14
N ALA A 27 10.63 -4.55 11.19
CA ALA A 27 11.85 -4.97 11.89
C ALA A 27 11.60 -5.19 13.39
N LEU A 28 10.83 -4.30 14.05
CA LEU A 28 10.44 -4.45 15.45
C LEU A 28 9.54 -5.68 15.67
N VAL A 29 8.61 -5.95 14.76
CA VAL A 29 7.78 -7.15 14.83
C VAL A 29 8.63 -8.42 14.70
N ARG A 30 9.55 -8.47 13.73
CA ARG A 30 10.49 -9.59 13.57
C ARG A 30 11.34 -9.77 14.83
N PHE A 31 11.89 -8.68 15.37
CA PHE A 31 12.66 -8.71 16.62
C PHE A 31 11.83 -9.27 17.79
N ALA A 32 10.61 -8.78 17.96
CA ALA A 32 9.71 -9.26 19.02
C ALA A 32 9.42 -10.76 18.86
N LEU A 33 9.10 -11.22 17.64
CA LEU A 33 8.85 -12.64 17.36
C LEU A 33 10.06 -13.52 17.66
N GLN A 34 11.28 -13.05 17.39
CA GLN A 34 12.51 -13.78 17.71
C GLN A 34 12.77 -13.87 19.22
N LYS A 35 12.36 -12.86 20.00
CA LYS A 35 12.58 -12.80 21.45
C LYS A 35 11.47 -13.46 22.28
N LEU A 36 10.35 -13.84 21.67
CA LEU A 36 9.24 -14.48 22.37
C LEU A 36 9.55 -15.95 22.72
N SER A 37 9.49 -16.27 24.02
CA SER A 37 9.57 -17.67 24.47
C SER A 37 8.35 -18.50 24.02
N LYS A 38 8.54 -19.81 23.83
CA LYS A 38 7.45 -20.76 23.50
C LYS A 38 6.25 -20.66 24.45
N ALA A 39 6.51 -20.46 25.75
CA ALA A 39 5.46 -20.29 26.76
C ALA A 39 4.63 -19.02 26.54
N ARG A 40 5.27 -17.90 26.14
CA ARG A 40 4.56 -16.65 25.82
C ARG A 40 3.74 -16.78 24.53
N ILE A 41 4.28 -17.44 23.51
CA ILE A 41 3.55 -17.74 22.27
C ILE A 41 2.29 -18.56 22.57
N LYS A 42 2.41 -19.61 23.40
CA LYS A 42 1.26 -20.43 23.82
C LYS A 42 0.21 -19.59 24.58
N LYS A 43 0.65 -18.76 25.54
CA LYS A 43 -0.26 -17.86 26.27
C LYS A 43 -0.99 -16.88 25.34
N PHE A 44 -0.30 -16.34 24.34
CA PHE A 44 -0.90 -15.44 23.36
C PHE A 44 -2.04 -16.11 22.57
N TYR A 45 -1.82 -17.33 22.04
CA TYR A 45 -2.86 -18.04 21.30
C TYR A 45 -4.07 -18.40 22.16
N HIS A 46 -3.86 -18.82 23.42
CA HIS A 46 -4.97 -19.05 24.35
C HIS A 46 -5.77 -17.76 24.61
N ALA A 47 -5.10 -16.66 24.96
CA ALA A 47 -5.77 -15.39 25.20
C ALA A 47 -6.56 -14.88 23.99
N ARG A 48 -6.06 -15.12 22.76
CA ARG A 48 -6.77 -14.75 21.53
C ARG A 48 -8.05 -15.57 21.34
N VAL A 49 -8.03 -16.86 21.64
CA VAL A 49 -9.21 -17.74 21.54
C VAL A 49 -10.24 -17.35 22.59
N ASP A 50 -9.81 -17.10 23.82
CA ASP A 50 -10.68 -16.64 24.90
C ASP A 50 -11.38 -15.31 24.54
N ALA A 51 -10.64 -14.39 23.91
CA ALA A 51 -11.20 -13.13 23.43
C ALA A 51 -12.20 -13.32 22.26
N MET A 52 -11.92 -14.23 21.32
CA MET A 52 -12.86 -14.57 20.24
C MET A 52 -14.13 -15.21 20.81
N GLU A 53 -14.02 -16.10 21.79
CA GLU A 53 -15.14 -16.70 22.50
C GLU A 53 -16.00 -15.64 23.20
N ALA A 54 -15.38 -14.72 23.91
CA ALA A 54 -16.09 -13.62 24.56
C ALA A 54 -16.82 -12.74 23.54
N GLY A 55 -16.19 -12.42 22.40
CA GLY A 55 -16.79 -11.64 21.33
C GLY A 55 -17.98 -12.33 20.66
N LEU A 56 -17.85 -13.61 20.33
CA LEU A 56 -18.94 -14.43 19.77
C LEU A 56 -20.09 -14.60 20.77
N ALA A 57 -19.79 -14.85 22.04
CA ALA A 57 -20.81 -14.91 23.08
C ALA A 57 -21.54 -13.57 23.25
N ALA A 58 -20.84 -12.44 23.18
CA ALA A 58 -21.46 -11.12 23.22
C ALA A 58 -22.33 -10.84 21.98
N TYR A 59 -21.88 -11.25 20.80
CA TYR A 59 -22.67 -11.16 19.56
C TYR A 59 -23.95 -12.00 19.64
N LEU A 60 -23.84 -13.27 20.06
CA LEU A 60 -24.98 -14.17 20.23
C LEU A 60 -25.98 -13.68 21.30
N ARG A 61 -25.51 -13.00 22.35
CA ARG A 61 -26.39 -12.38 23.36
C ARG A 61 -27.11 -11.13 22.87
N ARG A 62 -26.53 -10.41 21.90
CA ARG A 62 -27.16 -9.23 21.27
C ARG A 62 -28.19 -9.62 20.22
N LEU A 63 -28.09 -10.84 19.68
CA LEU A 63 -29.13 -11.43 18.88
C LEU A 63 -30.27 -11.85 19.80
N ASP A 64 -31.38 -11.15 19.71
CA ASP A 64 -32.60 -11.50 20.42
C ASP A 64 -33.35 -12.59 19.64
N PRO A 65 -33.55 -13.79 20.22
CA PRO A 65 -34.23 -14.91 19.57
C PRO A 65 -35.67 -14.59 19.17
N GLU A 66 -36.32 -13.62 19.83
CA GLU A 66 -37.73 -13.26 19.62
C GLU A 66 -37.94 -12.30 18.44
N THR A 67 -36.90 -11.56 18.04
CA THR A 67 -36.95 -10.58 16.93
C THR A 67 -36.37 -11.12 15.62
N MET A 68 -35.75 -12.30 15.61
CA MET A 68 -35.29 -12.95 14.38
C MET A 68 -36.41 -13.75 13.69
N PRO A 69 -36.57 -13.66 12.36
CA PRO A 69 -37.64 -14.35 11.64
C PRO A 69 -37.43 -15.87 11.67
N GLY A 70 -38.13 -16.55 12.60
CA GLY A 70 -38.13 -18.01 12.71
C GLY A 70 -36.95 -18.56 13.50
N GLY A 71 -37.24 -19.25 14.62
CA GLY A 71 -36.23 -19.86 15.51
C GLY A 71 -35.24 -20.83 14.83
N HIS A 72 -35.51 -21.27 13.60
CA HIS A 72 -34.59 -22.04 12.76
C HIS A 72 -33.36 -21.24 12.28
N GLU A 73 -33.47 -19.92 12.09
CA GLU A 73 -32.32 -19.07 11.70
C GLU A 73 -31.38 -18.82 12.87
N PHE A 74 -31.92 -18.58 14.07
CA PHE A 74 -31.12 -18.44 15.30
C PHE A 74 -30.33 -19.72 15.61
N ALA A 75 -30.96 -20.89 15.48
CA ALA A 75 -30.30 -22.18 15.67
C ALA A 75 -29.12 -22.38 14.70
N LYS A 76 -29.29 -22.04 13.41
CA LYS A 76 -28.21 -22.10 12.41
C LYS A 76 -27.06 -21.15 12.72
N VAL A 77 -27.36 -19.93 13.17
CA VAL A 77 -26.33 -18.95 13.56
C VAL A 77 -25.55 -19.43 14.78
N LYS A 78 -26.24 -20.00 15.77
CA LYS A 78 -25.61 -20.58 16.96
C LYS A 78 -24.75 -21.80 16.63
N ASP A 79 -25.25 -22.72 15.81
CA ASP A 79 -24.50 -23.90 15.38
C ASP A 79 -23.25 -23.51 14.56
N GLY A 80 -23.36 -22.49 13.71
CA GLY A 80 -22.22 -21.91 12.99
C GLY A 80 -21.18 -21.29 13.93
N ALA A 81 -21.63 -20.53 14.93
CA ALA A 81 -20.76 -19.96 15.96
C ALA A 81 -20.04 -21.05 16.77
N ASP A 82 -20.76 -22.09 17.20
CA ASP A 82 -20.19 -23.22 17.92
C ASP A 82 -19.19 -24.02 17.06
N ALA A 83 -19.46 -24.18 15.76
CA ALA A 83 -18.53 -24.80 14.82
C ALA A 83 -17.23 -23.99 14.68
N VAL A 84 -17.32 -22.65 14.57
CA VAL A 84 -16.16 -21.75 14.53
C VAL A 84 -15.34 -21.82 15.82
N LEU A 85 -16.00 -21.91 16.98
CA LEU A 85 -15.33 -22.02 18.28
C LEU A 85 -14.64 -23.38 18.45
N ARG A 86 -15.30 -24.49 18.07
CA ARG A 86 -14.68 -25.82 18.07
C ARG A 86 -13.45 -25.86 17.17
N HIS A 87 -13.53 -25.24 15.99
CA HIS A 87 -12.38 -25.14 15.08
C HIS A 87 -11.26 -24.31 15.70
N SER A 88 -11.58 -23.14 16.27
CA SER A 88 -10.60 -22.24 16.90
C SER A 88 -9.89 -22.86 18.10
N ARG A 89 -10.60 -23.60 18.95
CA ARG A 89 -10.01 -24.35 20.09
C ARG A 89 -9.12 -25.50 19.61
N LYS A 90 -9.56 -26.25 18.61
CA LYS A 90 -8.79 -27.34 18.01
C LYS A 90 -7.52 -26.82 17.35
N ASP A 91 -7.62 -25.67 16.68
CA ASP A 91 -6.47 -24.98 16.11
C ASP A 91 -5.54 -24.50 17.21
N ALA A 92 -6.00 -23.76 18.22
CA ALA A 92 -5.17 -23.29 19.34
C ALA A 92 -4.37 -24.42 20.02
N SER A 93 -5.00 -25.58 20.19
CA SER A 93 -4.38 -26.81 20.70
C SER A 93 -3.24 -27.29 19.79
N LYS A 94 -3.48 -27.47 18.48
CA LYS A 94 -2.45 -27.83 17.49
C LYS A 94 -1.34 -26.79 17.44
N GLN A 95 -1.76 -25.53 17.36
CA GLN A 95 -0.96 -24.32 17.27
C GLN A 95 -0.05 -24.05 18.47
N SER A 96 -0.24 -24.76 19.58
CA SER A 96 0.60 -24.71 20.78
C SER A 96 1.75 -25.73 20.79
N ARG A 97 1.85 -26.60 19.76
CA ARG A 97 2.87 -27.65 19.68
C ARG A 97 4.25 -27.08 19.28
N PRO A 98 5.36 -27.58 19.88
CA PRO A 98 6.71 -27.06 19.61
C PRO A 98 7.22 -27.26 18.18
N SER A 99 6.80 -28.32 17.49
CA SER A 99 7.13 -28.60 16.08
C SER A 99 6.46 -27.61 15.14
N ASP A 100 5.22 -27.21 15.43
CA ASP A 100 4.47 -26.21 14.67
C ASP A 100 5.00 -24.80 14.92
N ALA A 101 5.64 -24.52 16.06
CA ALA A 101 6.12 -23.18 16.40
C ALA A 101 7.24 -22.67 15.47
N ARG A 102 8.12 -23.55 14.98
CA ARG A 102 9.17 -23.20 13.99
C ARG A 102 8.54 -22.93 12.62
N PHE A 103 7.68 -23.84 12.20
CA PHE A 103 6.92 -23.75 10.96
C PHE A 103 6.04 -22.49 10.89
N LYS A 104 5.38 -22.14 12.00
CA LYS A 104 4.62 -20.89 12.12
C LYS A 104 5.48 -19.65 12.14
N LYS A 105 6.70 -19.74 12.67
CA LYS A 105 7.63 -18.62 12.65
C LYS A 105 8.09 -18.36 11.21
N GLU A 106 8.41 -19.40 10.46
CA GLU A 106 8.72 -19.33 9.03
C GLU A 106 7.51 -18.80 8.22
N LEU A 107 6.31 -19.37 8.42
CA LEU A 107 5.07 -18.88 7.79
C LEU A 107 4.71 -17.43 8.20
N SER A 108 4.98 -17.04 9.45
CA SER A 108 4.74 -15.67 9.93
C SER A 108 5.78 -14.71 9.36
N GLU A 109 7.04 -15.13 9.22
CA GLU A 109 8.10 -14.34 8.59
C GLU A 109 7.78 -14.11 7.11
N ASP A 110 7.35 -15.14 6.38
CA ASP A 110 6.93 -15.01 4.98
C ASP A 110 5.71 -14.08 4.82
N ARG A 111 4.70 -14.24 5.66
CA ARG A 111 3.52 -13.35 5.67
C ARG A 111 3.84 -11.93 6.07
N LEU A 112 4.80 -11.74 6.98
CA LEU A 112 5.31 -10.41 7.33
C LEU A 112 6.07 -9.79 6.17
N ASN A 113 6.88 -10.56 5.45
CA ASN A 113 7.59 -10.07 4.27
C ASN A 113 6.62 -9.67 3.15
N GLN A 114 5.61 -10.49 2.88
CA GLN A 114 4.53 -10.15 1.96
C GLN A 114 3.82 -8.85 2.39
N SER A 115 3.46 -8.73 3.67
CA SER A 115 2.77 -7.56 4.20
C SER A 115 3.62 -6.29 4.12
N GLU A 116 4.92 -6.39 4.42
CA GLU A 116 5.85 -5.28 4.27
C GLU A 116 5.92 -4.83 2.80
N LEU A 117 6.09 -5.79 1.87
CA LEU A 117 6.15 -5.48 0.43
C LEU A 117 4.86 -4.78 -0.05
N LEU A 118 3.68 -5.26 0.35
CA LEU A 118 2.41 -4.64 -0.02
C LEU A 118 2.31 -3.18 0.44
N LEU A 119 2.71 -2.90 1.69
CA LEU A 119 2.69 -1.55 2.23
C LEU A 119 3.71 -0.64 1.57
N LEU A 120 4.92 -1.15 1.32
CA LEU A 120 5.96 -0.42 0.60
C LEU A 120 5.50 -0.05 -0.82
N VAL A 121 4.90 -0.99 -1.57
CA VAL A 121 4.34 -0.72 -2.90
C VAL A 121 3.21 0.32 -2.84
N ALA A 122 2.31 0.21 -1.87
CA ALA A 122 1.21 1.17 -1.72
C ALA A 122 1.72 2.60 -1.48
N HIS A 123 2.71 2.77 -0.61
CA HIS A 123 3.35 4.07 -0.37
C HIS A 123 4.07 4.59 -1.61
N PHE A 124 4.81 3.72 -2.31
CA PHE A 124 5.48 4.07 -3.56
C PHE A 124 4.51 4.56 -4.63
N GLU A 125 3.44 3.81 -4.90
CA GLU A 125 2.44 4.18 -5.91
C GLU A 125 1.72 5.47 -5.54
N SER A 126 1.38 5.65 -4.25
CA SER A 126 0.74 6.87 -3.77
C SER A 126 1.65 8.08 -3.96
N PHE A 127 2.94 7.96 -3.64
CA PHE A 127 3.87 9.08 -3.75
C PHE A 127 4.24 9.39 -5.21
N LEU A 128 4.38 8.37 -6.06
CA LEU A 128 4.62 8.55 -7.49
C LEU A 128 3.46 9.29 -8.18
N LYS A 129 2.21 9.05 -7.74
CA LYS A 129 1.03 9.83 -8.19
C LYS A 129 1.15 11.31 -7.84
N GLU A 130 1.62 11.61 -6.63
CA GLU A 130 1.79 13.00 -6.19
C GLU A 130 2.93 13.71 -6.94
N ILE A 131 4.03 12.99 -7.20
CA ILE A 131 5.11 13.47 -8.07
C ILE A 131 4.57 13.77 -9.47
N HIS A 132 3.82 12.83 -10.06
CA HIS A 132 3.23 13.00 -11.38
C HIS A 132 2.31 14.22 -11.42
N ARG A 133 1.43 14.36 -10.43
CA ARG A 133 0.56 15.53 -10.26
C ARG A 133 1.36 16.83 -10.23
N THR A 134 2.43 16.86 -9.45
CA THR A 134 3.26 18.05 -9.28
C THR A 134 3.96 18.43 -10.59
N PHE A 135 4.47 17.47 -11.36
CA PHE A 135 5.01 17.72 -12.70
C PHE A 135 3.96 18.29 -13.66
N LEU A 136 2.75 17.72 -13.69
CA LEU A 136 1.67 18.19 -14.56
C LEU A 136 1.19 19.61 -14.19
N LEU A 137 1.21 19.97 -12.91
CA LEU A 137 0.85 21.32 -12.45
C LEU A 137 1.97 22.33 -12.71
N ALA A 138 3.23 21.90 -12.66
CA ALA A 138 4.39 22.76 -12.93
C ALA A 138 4.50 23.13 -14.42
N ASP A 139 4.20 22.20 -15.32
CA ASP A 139 4.23 22.43 -16.76
C ASP A 139 3.13 21.64 -17.50
N PRO A 140 1.89 22.15 -17.47
CA PRO A 140 0.76 21.49 -18.13
C PRO A 140 0.93 21.39 -19.65
N VAL A 141 1.64 22.33 -20.27
CA VAL A 141 1.78 22.44 -21.74
C VAL A 141 2.59 21.28 -22.29
N ARG A 142 3.55 20.75 -21.52
CA ARG A 142 4.41 19.64 -21.94
C ARG A 142 3.66 18.33 -22.20
N VAL A 143 2.48 18.16 -21.60
CA VAL A 143 1.61 16.99 -21.76
C VAL A 143 0.35 17.34 -22.55
N PHE A 144 -0.31 18.44 -22.22
CA PHE A 144 -1.60 18.82 -22.82
C PHE A 144 -1.46 19.69 -24.07
N GLY A 145 -0.32 20.35 -24.28
CA GLY A 145 -0.10 21.28 -25.40
C GLY A 145 -0.04 20.61 -26.78
N LYS A 146 0.09 19.28 -26.84
CA LYS A 146 0.05 18.50 -28.09
C LYS A 146 -1.23 17.66 -28.24
N SER A 147 -2.25 17.88 -27.40
CA SER A 147 -3.47 17.08 -27.50
C SER A 147 -4.21 17.41 -28.80
N GLU A 148 -4.41 16.41 -29.66
CA GLU A 148 -5.29 16.47 -30.84
C GLU A 148 -6.77 16.67 -30.49
N LYS A 149 -7.11 16.72 -29.19
CA LYS A 149 -8.48 16.92 -28.73
C LYS A 149 -8.79 18.41 -28.71
N GLU A 150 -9.64 18.83 -29.64
CA GLU A 150 -10.31 20.14 -29.59
C GLU A 150 -11.11 20.26 -28.29
N VAL A 151 -10.56 20.95 -27.29
CA VAL A 151 -11.31 21.30 -26.08
C VAL A 151 -12.18 22.50 -26.41
N LYS A 152 -13.49 22.37 -26.25
CA LYS A 152 -14.43 23.47 -26.49
C LYS A 152 -14.18 24.58 -25.46
N LEU A 153 -14.04 25.82 -25.91
CA LEU A 153 -13.82 26.99 -25.03
C LEU A 153 -14.89 27.13 -23.94
N ASN A 154 -16.12 26.70 -24.21
CA ASN A 154 -17.22 26.69 -23.23
C ASN A 154 -17.00 25.72 -22.05
N GLU A 155 -16.16 24.70 -22.20
CA GLU A 155 -15.78 23.81 -21.09
C GLU A 155 -14.72 24.44 -20.17
N ILE A 156 -13.95 25.40 -20.70
CA ILE A 156 -12.87 26.11 -20.00
C ILE A 156 -13.40 27.40 -19.37
N PHE A 157 -14.36 28.06 -20.02
CA PHE A 157 -15.00 29.30 -19.59
C PHE A 157 -16.53 29.14 -19.69
N PRO A 158 -17.18 28.53 -18.70
CA PRO A 158 -18.64 28.46 -18.66
C PRO A 158 -19.21 29.88 -18.61
N SER A 159 -20.17 30.17 -19.48
CA SER A 159 -20.64 31.53 -19.77
C SER A 159 -21.50 32.17 -18.65
N ASP A 160 -21.74 31.46 -17.54
CA ASP A 160 -22.66 31.89 -16.48
C ASP A 160 -21.95 32.20 -15.14
N ALA A 161 -21.80 33.49 -14.88
CA ALA A 161 -21.88 34.21 -13.59
C ALA A 161 -21.47 33.52 -12.26
N HIS A 162 -20.31 32.85 -12.19
CA HIS A 162 -19.71 32.47 -10.89
C HIS A 162 -18.35 33.15 -10.63
N PRO A 163 -18.12 33.74 -9.43
CA PRO A 163 -16.95 34.57 -9.13
C PRO A 163 -15.76 33.77 -8.54
N ALA A 164 -15.32 32.69 -9.19
CA ALA A 164 -14.07 31.96 -8.87
C ALA A 164 -13.55 31.17 -10.10
N PRO A 165 -12.23 30.92 -10.24
CA PRO A 165 -11.59 30.88 -11.56
C PRO A 165 -11.93 29.57 -12.31
N PRO A 166 -12.54 29.66 -13.50
CA PRO A 166 -13.04 28.49 -14.23
C PRO A 166 -11.91 27.60 -14.81
N PHE A 167 -10.72 28.16 -15.02
CA PHE A 167 -9.58 27.45 -15.59
C PHE A 167 -8.91 26.45 -14.62
N ASP A 168 -8.74 26.82 -13.35
CA ASP A 168 -8.04 25.99 -12.36
C ASP A 168 -8.79 24.68 -12.09
N LYS A 169 -10.13 24.74 -12.11
CA LYS A 169 -10.98 23.54 -11.97
C LYS A 169 -10.82 22.62 -13.18
N PHE A 170 -10.89 23.16 -14.39
CA PHE A 170 -10.68 22.41 -15.63
C PHE A 170 -9.30 21.74 -15.66
N LEU A 171 -8.25 22.49 -15.30
CA LEU A 171 -6.88 21.97 -15.23
C LEU A 171 -6.79 20.83 -14.22
N ASN A 172 -7.33 20.99 -13.02
CA ASN A 172 -7.34 19.94 -12.00
C ASN A 172 -8.06 18.67 -12.48
N GLU A 173 -9.22 18.78 -13.12
CA GLU A 173 -9.95 17.62 -13.66
C GLU A 173 -9.19 16.92 -14.79
N THR A 174 -8.46 17.68 -15.60
CA THR A 174 -7.62 17.14 -16.67
C THR A 174 -6.41 16.42 -16.11
N VAL A 175 -5.75 17.00 -15.10
CA VAL A 175 -4.66 16.38 -14.35
C VAL A 175 -5.10 15.08 -13.69
N ILE A 176 -6.27 15.06 -13.02
CA ILE A 176 -6.81 13.85 -12.39
C ILE A 176 -7.07 12.75 -13.42
N ARG A 177 -7.62 13.09 -14.60
CA ARG A 177 -7.85 12.13 -15.70
C ARG A 177 -6.54 11.53 -16.20
N GLU A 178 -5.52 12.35 -16.40
CA GLU A 178 -4.21 11.89 -16.87
C GLU A 178 -3.50 11.02 -15.82
N ILE A 179 -3.57 11.38 -14.54
CA ILE A 179 -3.03 10.55 -13.45
C ILE A 179 -3.72 9.19 -13.44
N LYS A 180 -5.07 9.13 -13.52
CA LYS A 180 -5.81 7.86 -13.53
C LYS A 180 -5.45 6.99 -14.73
N LYS A 181 -5.27 7.61 -15.91
CA LYS A 181 -4.84 6.92 -17.12
C LYS A 181 -3.47 6.30 -16.93
N LEU A 182 -2.48 7.08 -16.48
CA LEU A 182 -1.13 6.58 -16.27
C LEU A 182 -1.06 5.55 -15.14
N ASP A 183 -1.87 5.70 -14.09
CA ASP A 183 -1.92 4.77 -12.96
C ASP A 183 -2.29 3.34 -13.38
N SER A 184 -3.19 3.21 -14.35
CA SER A 184 -3.64 1.93 -14.93
C SER A 184 -2.57 1.22 -15.77
N GLN A 185 -1.49 1.91 -16.11
CA GLN A 185 -0.43 1.39 -16.97
C GLN A 185 0.64 0.61 -16.17
N ARG A 186 1.40 -0.21 -16.89
CA ARG A 186 2.54 -0.95 -16.31
C ARG A 186 3.69 0.00 -15.97
N ILE A 187 4.59 -0.43 -15.08
CA ILE A 187 5.69 0.43 -14.60
C ILE A 187 6.65 0.86 -15.72
N GLU A 188 6.86 0.01 -16.72
CA GLU A 188 7.67 0.32 -17.88
C GLU A 188 7.05 1.47 -18.68
N GLN A 189 5.75 1.42 -18.91
CA GLN A 189 5.01 2.49 -19.59
C GLN A 189 5.01 3.78 -18.77
N LYS A 190 4.95 3.69 -17.43
CA LYS A 190 5.12 4.83 -16.54
C LYS A 190 6.51 5.45 -16.69
N ALA A 191 7.57 4.63 -16.70
CA ALA A 191 8.94 5.10 -16.88
C ALA A 191 9.12 5.78 -18.26
N ASP A 192 8.63 5.16 -19.33
CA ASP A 192 8.68 5.73 -20.70
C ASP A 192 7.96 7.08 -20.77
N TYR A 193 6.80 7.20 -20.12
CA TYR A 193 6.05 8.44 -20.03
C TYR A 193 6.86 9.54 -19.34
N PHE A 194 7.44 9.24 -18.17
CA PHE A 194 8.25 10.18 -17.40
C PHE A 194 9.52 10.59 -18.15
N GLN A 195 10.15 9.67 -18.88
CA GLN A 195 11.30 9.96 -19.71
C GLN A 195 10.92 10.86 -20.88
N LYS A 196 9.84 10.53 -21.60
CA LYS A 196 9.37 11.29 -22.77
C LYS A 196 8.91 12.70 -22.41
N HIS A 197 8.12 12.84 -21.34
CA HIS A 197 7.49 14.11 -20.99
C HIS A 197 8.30 14.94 -20.01
N PHE A 198 9.10 14.35 -19.14
CA PHE A 198 9.82 15.10 -18.10
C PHE A 198 11.34 14.87 -18.12
N GLY A 199 11.85 13.99 -18.98
CA GLY A 199 13.29 13.67 -19.03
C GLY A 199 13.76 12.87 -17.81
N VAL A 200 12.85 12.25 -17.07
CA VAL A 200 13.17 11.48 -15.87
C VAL A 200 13.41 10.02 -16.23
N VAL A 201 14.57 9.49 -15.85
CA VAL A 201 14.91 8.08 -15.98
C VAL A 201 14.74 7.42 -14.61
N PHE A 202 13.88 6.39 -14.53
CA PHE A 202 13.62 5.70 -13.25
C PHE A 202 14.84 4.90 -12.78
N GLY A 203 15.62 4.34 -13.71
CA GLY A 203 16.89 3.71 -13.38
C GLY A 203 17.53 2.96 -14.54
N THR A 204 18.44 2.06 -14.18
CA THR A 204 19.07 1.15 -15.14
C THR A 204 18.07 0.09 -15.63
N ASP A 205 18.41 -0.62 -16.70
CA ASP A 205 17.56 -1.71 -17.20
C ASP A 205 17.34 -2.81 -16.13
N ASP A 206 18.31 -3.03 -15.25
CA ASP A 206 18.19 -3.98 -14.15
C ASP A 206 17.29 -3.45 -13.04
N ASP A 207 17.36 -2.15 -12.71
CA ASP A 207 16.41 -1.49 -11.80
C ASP A 207 14.97 -1.67 -12.30
N MET A 208 14.76 -1.53 -13.61
CA MET A 208 13.44 -1.68 -14.24
C MET A 208 12.92 -3.13 -14.22
N LYS A 209 13.80 -4.11 -14.45
CA LYS A 209 13.44 -5.53 -14.29
C LYS A 209 13.05 -5.85 -12.85
N ASP A 210 13.79 -5.33 -11.89
CA ASP A 210 13.50 -5.53 -10.46
C ASP A 210 12.18 -4.85 -10.06
N LEU A 211 11.94 -3.60 -10.49
CA LEU A 211 10.67 -2.89 -10.27
C LEU A 211 9.47 -3.67 -10.82
N LYS A 212 9.60 -4.20 -12.04
CA LYS A 212 8.57 -5.04 -12.66
C LYS A 212 8.29 -6.27 -11.81
N SER A 213 9.34 -7.00 -11.43
CA SER A 213 9.22 -8.22 -10.62
C SER A 213 8.53 -7.94 -9.28
N LEU A 214 8.86 -6.82 -8.62
CA LEU A 214 8.25 -6.41 -7.36
C LEU A 214 6.74 -6.13 -7.49
N LEU A 215 6.31 -5.49 -8.58
CA LEU A 215 4.90 -5.18 -8.82
C LEU A 215 4.10 -6.40 -9.28
N GLU A 216 4.72 -7.31 -10.05
CA GLU A 216 4.13 -8.60 -10.38
C GLU A 216 3.94 -9.46 -9.11
N MET A 217 4.95 -9.50 -8.24
CA MET A 217 4.88 -10.15 -6.93
C MET A 217 3.76 -9.56 -6.06
N ARG A 218 3.60 -8.22 -6.06
CA ARG A 218 2.46 -7.56 -5.38
C ARG A 218 1.11 -8.06 -5.90
N ASN A 219 0.94 -8.16 -7.22
CA ASN A 219 -0.31 -8.60 -7.83
C ASN A 219 -0.60 -10.06 -7.48
N GLN A 220 0.42 -10.91 -7.56
CA GLN A 220 0.39 -12.30 -7.14
C GLN A 220 -0.08 -12.46 -5.68
N ILE A 221 0.56 -11.76 -4.74
CA ILE A 221 0.18 -11.77 -3.31
C ILE A 221 -1.26 -11.26 -3.12
N SER A 222 -1.64 -10.19 -3.80
CA SER A 222 -2.98 -9.58 -3.64
C SER A 222 -4.11 -10.51 -4.09
N HIS A 223 -3.88 -11.33 -5.13
CA HIS A 223 -4.86 -12.32 -5.58
C HIS A 223 -4.92 -13.56 -4.68
N GLU A 224 -3.89 -13.84 -3.87
CA GLU A 224 -3.90 -14.94 -2.90
C GLU A 224 -4.71 -14.64 -1.64
N ILE A 225 -4.86 -13.38 -1.22
CA ILE A 225 -5.62 -13.00 -0.01
C ILE A 225 -7.07 -13.51 -0.07
N TYR A 226 -7.61 -13.68 -1.28
CA TYR A 226 -8.97 -14.17 -1.51
C TYR A 226 -9.07 -15.69 -1.72
N LYS A 227 -7.95 -16.42 -1.71
CA LYS A 227 -7.95 -17.89 -1.78
C LYS A 227 -8.18 -18.49 -0.39
N ARG A 228 -8.85 -19.64 -0.34
CA ARG A 228 -9.05 -20.40 0.91
C ARG A 228 -7.66 -20.73 1.51
N PRO A 229 -7.47 -20.60 2.84
CA PRO A 229 -6.21 -20.97 3.48
C PRO A 229 -5.81 -22.41 3.13
N ALA A 230 -4.51 -22.64 2.92
CA ALA A 230 -3.97 -23.98 2.67
C ALA A 230 -4.37 -24.95 3.80
N GLU A 231 -4.98 -26.07 3.43
CA GLU A 231 -5.45 -27.12 4.34
C GLU A 231 -4.38 -28.21 4.56
N SER A 232 -3.36 -28.30 3.69
CA SER A 232 -2.22 -29.24 3.79
C SER A 232 -0.85 -28.58 3.55
N LEU A 233 0.22 -29.31 3.92
CA LEU A 233 1.61 -28.87 3.71
C LEU A 233 2.00 -28.78 2.23
N GLU A 234 1.43 -29.63 1.36
CA GLU A 234 1.72 -29.57 -0.08
C GLU A 234 1.13 -28.30 -0.73
N GLN A 235 0.04 -27.75 -0.19
CA GLN A 235 -0.58 -26.52 -0.71
C GLN A 235 0.18 -25.24 -0.33
N ILE A 236 1.23 -25.34 0.49
CA ILE A 236 2.03 -24.20 0.94
C ILE A 236 3.20 -23.93 -0.01
N SER A 237 3.64 -24.93 -0.79
CA SER A 237 4.64 -24.71 -1.86
C SER A 237 4.16 -23.75 -2.94
N ASP A 238 2.85 -23.53 -3.02
CA ASP A 238 2.22 -22.64 -3.99
C ASP A 238 2.18 -21.17 -3.52
N GLN A 239 2.61 -20.86 -2.28
CA GLN A 239 2.62 -19.48 -1.79
C GLN A 239 3.82 -18.71 -2.35
N HIS A 240 3.57 -17.49 -2.82
CA HIS A 240 4.62 -16.62 -3.32
C HIS A 240 5.55 -16.14 -2.19
N ILE A 241 6.79 -16.63 -2.20
CA ILE A 241 7.80 -16.30 -1.17
C ILE A 241 8.44 -14.94 -1.48
N VAL A 242 8.34 -14.01 -0.53
CA VAL A 242 9.06 -12.72 -0.57
C VAL A 242 10.32 -12.83 0.26
N SER A 243 11.47 -12.83 -0.41
CA SER A 243 12.77 -12.91 0.26
C SER A 243 13.21 -11.57 0.84
N GLU A 244 14.09 -11.60 1.85
CA GLU A 244 14.69 -10.37 2.41
C GLU A 244 15.50 -9.60 1.37
N GLN A 245 16.13 -10.30 0.41
CA GLN A 245 16.81 -9.67 -0.71
C GLN A 245 15.84 -8.85 -1.57
N MET A 246 14.64 -9.39 -1.83
CA MET A 246 13.59 -8.70 -2.56
C MET A 246 13.10 -7.47 -1.79
N LEU A 247 12.92 -7.57 -0.46
CA LEU A 247 12.59 -6.43 0.38
C LEU A 247 13.70 -5.36 0.39
N GLY A 248 14.97 -5.77 0.45
CA GLY A 248 16.10 -4.86 0.32
C GLY A 248 16.07 -4.07 -0.98
N LYS A 249 15.82 -4.76 -2.11
CA LYS A 249 15.63 -4.13 -3.41
C LYS A 249 14.44 -3.18 -3.43
N ALA A 250 13.30 -3.60 -2.86
CA ALA A 250 12.09 -2.79 -2.78
C ALA A 250 12.33 -1.49 -2.00
N ARG A 251 12.92 -1.58 -0.80
CA ARG A 251 13.25 -0.41 0.03
C ARG A 251 14.15 0.58 -0.71
N TRP A 252 15.16 0.08 -1.44
CA TRP A 252 16.05 0.92 -2.23
C TRP A 252 15.35 1.54 -3.44
N LEU A 253 14.73 0.74 -4.31
CA LEU A 253 14.07 1.21 -5.54
C LEU A 253 12.93 2.18 -5.27
N PHE A 254 12.11 1.89 -4.25
CA PHE A 254 10.96 2.73 -3.90
C PHE A 254 11.35 4.04 -3.23
N TYR A 255 12.60 4.18 -2.79
CA TYR A 255 13.19 5.45 -2.39
C TYR A 255 13.87 6.15 -3.58
N GLU A 256 14.68 5.41 -4.32
CA GLU A 256 15.57 5.94 -5.36
C GLU A 256 14.80 6.48 -6.58
N VAL A 257 13.74 5.79 -7.02
CA VAL A 257 12.93 6.26 -8.15
C VAL A 257 12.27 7.60 -7.82
N PRO A 258 11.51 7.76 -6.70
CA PRO A 258 11.00 9.06 -6.32
C PRO A 258 12.08 10.12 -6.11
N ARG A 259 13.23 9.75 -5.52
CA ARG A 259 14.36 10.67 -5.33
C ARG A 259 14.82 11.28 -6.65
N ARG A 260 15.07 10.45 -7.67
CA ARG A 260 15.45 10.88 -9.04
C ARG A 260 14.40 11.80 -9.66
N CYS A 261 13.11 11.47 -9.49
CA CYS A 261 12.02 12.34 -9.95
C CYS A 261 12.04 13.71 -9.27
N ILE A 262 12.22 13.76 -7.95
CA ILE A 262 12.30 15.01 -7.18
C ILE A 262 13.54 15.83 -7.58
N GLU A 263 14.68 15.20 -7.86
CA GLU A 263 15.88 15.92 -8.30
C GLU A 263 15.69 16.63 -9.64
N VAL A 264 15.16 15.91 -10.63
CA VAL A 264 14.82 16.49 -11.93
C VAL A 264 13.77 17.58 -11.76
N GLY A 265 12.73 17.32 -10.95
CA GLY A 265 11.69 18.29 -10.63
C GLY A 265 12.25 19.54 -9.95
N ALA A 266 13.19 19.42 -9.02
CA ALA A 266 13.80 20.55 -8.31
C ALA A 266 14.73 21.36 -9.21
N ARG A 267 15.38 20.72 -10.19
CA ARG A 267 16.20 21.39 -11.19
C ARG A 267 15.35 22.17 -12.20
N ASP A 268 14.32 21.54 -12.74
CA ASP A 268 13.55 22.08 -13.86
C ASP A 268 12.35 22.93 -13.39
N TYR A 269 11.82 22.65 -12.20
CA TYR A 269 10.61 23.25 -11.61
C TYR A 269 10.80 23.61 -10.11
N PRO A 270 11.77 24.48 -9.76
CA PRO A 270 12.15 24.78 -8.36
C PRO A 270 11.05 25.44 -7.51
N ALA A 271 10.01 25.99 -8.15
CA ALA A 271 8.83 26.53 -7.47
C ALA A 271 7.88 25.45 -6.94
N HIS A 272 7.97 24.22 -7.47
CA HIS A 272 7.09 23.11 -7.13
C HIS A 272 7.81 21.98 -6.38
N PHE A 273 9.12 21.84 -6.59
CA PHE A 273 9.93 20.79 -5.98
C PHE A 273 11.05 21.38 -5.14
N ARG A 274 11.31 20.76 -4.00
CA ARG A 274 12.39 21.16 -3.10
C ARG A 274 13.64 20.35 -3.39
N SER A 275 14.75 21.05 -3.64
CA SER A 275 16.08 20.43 -3.80
C SER A 275 16.45 19.61 -2.57
N ILE A 276 17.13 18.49 -2.81
CA ILE A 276 17.66 17.60 -1.77
C ILE A 276 18.87 18.24 -1.07
N ASN A 277 19.53 19.20 -1.71
CA ASN A 277 20.69 19.93 -1.17
C ASN A 277 20.31 21.12 -0.29
N VAL A 278 19.36 20.94 0.64
CA VAL A 278 19.26 21.86 1.79
C VAL A 278 19.96 21.21 2.98
N THR A 279 21.27 21.01 2.83
CA THR A 279 22.18 21.07 3.96
C THR A 279 22.38 22.55 4.28
N GLY A 280 21.94 22.99 5.47
CA GLY A 280 22.16 24.36 5.90
C GLY A 280 21.56 24.69 7.25
N ALA A 281 22.41 24.57 8.27
CA ALA A 281 22.31 25.04 9.67
C ALA A 281 21.54 24.16 10.66
#